data_AF-A0A9E5F3X3-F1
#
_entry.id   AF-A0A9E5F3X3-F1
#
_cell.length_a   1.000
_cell.length_b   1.000
_cell.length_c   1.000
_cell.angle_alpha   90.00
_cell.angle_beta   90.00
_cell.angle_gamma   90.00
#
_symmetry.space_group_name_H-M   'P 1'
#
loop_
_entity.id
_entity.type
_entity.pdbx_description
1 polymer ?
#
loop_
_entity_poly.entity_id
_entity_poly.type
_entity_poly.pdbx_seq_one_letter_code
_entity_poly.pdbx_strand_id
1 'polypeptide(L)'
;MSRQNYWSCTGFADWLRGTPKPKCASLEDWGGWRKNAKKRSPLRYWLAETALSKLQNFVNWPSDLFRKVKSYCVNRWVLRTHALTASPKDIKPGRWMDLGDRLLPCLFNELVNYVEVELARHTYFWDDEFRAKNSSPWLKQKFPNLLGWRMPAAGMHHLDWASELRDEDGTLTPQAQTAREIKSLYLWWKLERANRPDPYEASGMSKIDRTPSGGVDDPLDGLFWVNTSPEYHEARERLGQIEEQFEQEDETMLIRLVKLRKSLWN
;
A
#
# COMPACT_ATOMS: atom_id res chain seq x y z
N MET A 1 -2.90 20.83 17.41
CA MET A 1 -4.31 21.26 17.43
C MET A 1 -5.00 20.73 16.19
N SER A 2 -6.04 19.91 16.32
CA SER A 2 -6.85 19.53 15.17
C SER A 2 -7.75 20.71 14.79
N ARG A 3 -7.92 20.98 13.48
CA ARG A 3 -8.89 21.96 12.96
C ARG A 3 -10.36 21.52 13.11
N GLN A 4 -10.65 20.55 13.98
CA GLN A 4 -12.00 19.99 14.13
C GLN A 4 -13.01 21.05 14.57
N ASN A 5 -12.57 22.05 15.34
CA ASN A 5 -13.43 23.12 15.84
C ASN A 5 -13.03 24.48 15.24
N TYR A 6 -13.90 25.05 14.41
CA TYR A 6 -13.74 26.40 13.88
C TYR A 6 -14.13 27.44 14.93
N TRP A 7 -13.29 28.45 15.15
CA TRP A 7 -13.52 29.51 16.14
C TRP A 7 -14.78 30.32 15.84
N SER A 8 -15.12 30.48 14.56
CA SER A 8 -16.36 31.11 14.10
C SER A 8 -17.65 30.36 14.48
N CYS A 9 -17.53 29.10 14.93
CA CYS A 9 -18.66 28.24 15.30
C CYS A 9 -18.75 28.02 16.81
N THR A 10 -18.03 28.82 17.60
CA THR A 10 -18.04 28.73 19.07
C THR A 10 -19.13 29.64 19.67
N GLY A 11 -19.53 29.36 20.91
CA GLY A 11 -20.46 30.22 21.65
C GLY A 11 -19.96 31.67 21.81
N PHE A 12 -18.64 31.87 21.87
CA PHE A 12 -18.03 33.20 21.86
C PHE A 12 -18.27 33.94 20.53
N ALA A 13 -18.13 33.26 19.39
CA ALA A 13 -18.41 33.85 18.09
C ALA A 13 -19.89 34.19 17.92
N ASP A 14 -20.79 33.36 18.47
CA ASP A 14 -22.23 33.63 18.48
C ASP A 14 -22.59 34.85 19.36
N TRP A 15 -21.97 34.97 20.53
CA TRP A 15 -22.09 36.15 21.39
C TRP A 15 -21.58 37.41 20.68
N LEU A 16 -20.39 37.34 20.08
CA LEU A 16 -19.76 38.46 19.36
C LEU A 16 -20.61 38.91 18.15
N ARG A 17 -21.22 37.96 17.43
CA ARG A 17 -22.12 38.21 16.28
C ARG A 17 -23.49 38.73 16.71
N GLY A 18 -23.96 38.36 17.91
CA GLY A 18 -25.30 38.70 18.42
C GLY A 18 -26.44 37.89 17.80
N THR A 19 -26.12 36.86 17.01
CA THR A 19 -27.07 35.91 16.43
C THR A 19 -26.42 34.54 16.41
N PRO A 20 -27.08 33.49 16.93
CA PRO A 20 -26.53 32.13 16.91
C PRO A 20 -26.35 31.64 15.47
N LYS A 21 -25.29 30.89 15.22
CA LYS A 21 -25.08 30.22 13.93
C LYS A 21 -25.88 28.92 13.92
N PRO A 22 -26.66 28.63 12.85
CA PRO A 22 -27.37 27.35 12.78
C PRO A 22 -26.35 26.20 12.74
N LYS A 23 -26.61 25.13 13.50
CA LYS A 23 -25.75 23.93 13.51
C LYS A 23 -25.89 23.12 12.22
N CYS A 24 -27.13 23.03 11.73
CA CYS A 24 -27.51 22.45 10.45
C CYS A 24 -28.68 23.28 9.90
N ALA A 25 -28.69 23.53 8.59
CA ALA A 25 -29.73 24.27 7.91
C ALA A 25 -29.67 24.01 6.39
N SER A 26 -30.77 24.25 5.69
CA SER A 26 -30.80 24.20 4.22
C SER A 26 -29.91 25.31 3.62
N LEU A 27 -29.51 25.17 2.35
CA LEU A 27 -28.71 26.20 1.67
C LEU A 27 -29.42 27.56 1.64
N GLU A 28 -30.74 27.57 1.52
CA GLU A 28 -31.56 28.78 1.52
C GLU A 28 -31.56 29.47 2.89
N ASP A 29 -31.76 28.70 3.96
CA ASP A 29 -31.72 29.19 5.34
C ASP A 29 -30.34 29.74 5.70
N TRP A 30 -29.26 29.09 5.25
CA TRP A 30 -27.89 29.60 5.39
C TRP A 30 -27.71 30.94 4.67
N GLY A 31 -28.28 31.07 3.48
CA GLY A 31 -28.29 32.32 2.71
C GLY A 31 -29.05 33.43 3.41
N GLY A 32 -30.25 33.13 3.91
CA GLY A 32 -31.09 34.05 4.69
C GLY A 32 -30.41 34.53 5.96
N TRP A 33 -29.88 33.59 6.75
CA TRP A 33 -29.11 33.89 7.96
C TRP A 33 -27.91 34.80 7.66
N ARG A 34 -27.12 34.49 6.62
CA ARG A 34 -25.93 35.28 6.26
C ARG A 34 -26.31 36.71 5.87
N LYS A 35 -27.40 36.90 5.11
CA LYS A 35 -27.92 38.23 4.74
C LYS A 35 -28.39 39.00 5.97
N ASN A 36 -29.15 38.36 6.85
CA ASN A 36 -29.69 38.97 8.07
C ASN A 36 -28.58 39.36 9.07
N ALA A 37 -27.61 38.47 9.30
CA ALA A 37 -26.49 38.73 10.20
C ALA A 37 -25.58 39.87 9.69
N LYS A 38 -25.33 39.92 8.37
CA LYS A 38 -24.61 41.04 7.74
C LYS A 38 -25.38 42.36 7.84
N LYS A 39 -26.69 42.34 7.60
CA LYS A 39 -27.55 43.53 7.67
C LYS A 39 -27.65 44.09 9.09
N ARG A 40 -27.76 43.23 10.09
CA ARG A 40 -27.92 43.62 11.50
C ARG A 40 -26.67 44.27 12.09
N SER A 41 -25.49 43.73 11.80
CA SER A 41 -24.23 44.26 12.33
C SER A 41 -23.03 43.87 11.47
N PRO A 42 -22.68 44.65 10.43
CA PRO A 42 -21.59 44.34 9.51
C PRO A 42 -20.23 44.15 10.21
N LEU A 43 -19.88 45.02 11.16
CA LEU A 43 -18.61 44.97 11.88
C LEU A 43 -18.50 43.74 12.79
N ARG A 44 -19.55 43.45 13.57
CA ARG A 44 -19.59 42.27 14.44
C ARG A 44 -19.58 40.97 13.65
N TYR A 45 -20.32 40.94 12.54
CA TYR A 45 -20.29 39.83 11.60
C TYR A 45 -18.89 39.62 11.01
N TRP A 46 -18.21 40.69 10.61
CA TRP A 46 -16.85 40.62 10.09
C TRP A 46 -15.86 40.13 11.15
N LEU A 47 -15.95 40.62 12.39
CA LEU A 47 -15.10 40.15 13.48
C LEU A 47 -15.30 38.66 13.75
N ALA A 48 -16.56 38.21 13.88
CA ALA A 48 -16.89 36.82 14.23
C ALA A 48 -16.62 35.81 13.09
N GLU A 49 -16.92 36.14 11.84
CA GLU A 49 -16.76 35.20 10.71
C GLU A 49 -15.42 35.35 9.99
N THR A 50 -14.87 36.57 9.87
CA THR A 50 -13.66 36.83 9.08
C THR A 50 -12.42 36.98 9.95
N ALA A 51 -12.47 37.85 10.98
CA ALA A 51 -11.29 38.11 11.81
C ALA A 51 -10.90 36.89 12.65
N LEU A 52 -11.86 36.23 13.32
CA LEU A 52 -11.60 35.00 14.07
C LEU A 52 -11.05 33.88 13.18
N SER A 53 -11.58 33.72 11.96
CA SER A 53 -11.10 32.72 11.00
C SER A 53 -9.66 33.02 10.54
N LYS A 54 -9.33 34.29 10.28
CA LYS A 54 -7.96 34.70 9.93
C LYS A 54 -6.99 34.50 11.09
N LEU A 55 -7.38 34.85 12.31
CA LEU A 55 -6.57 34.65 13.51
C LEU A 55 -6.35 33.16 13.78
N GLN A 56 -7.40 32.34 13.67
CA GLN A 56 -7.30 30.89 13.79
C GLN A 56 -6.33 30.32 12.75
N ASN A 57 -6.40 30.78 11.49
CA ASN A 57 -5.47 30.35 10.45
C ASN A 57 -4.03 30.76 10.77
N PHE A 58 -3.81 31.98 11.27
CA PHE A 58 -2.49 32.47 11.65
C PHE A 58 -1.89 31.64 12.80
N VAL A 59 -2.66 31.40 13.87
CA VAL A 59 -2.21 30.61 15.03
C VAL A 59 -1.94 29.15 14.64
N ASN A 60 -2.76 28.56 13.76
CA ASN A 60 -2.58 27.17 13.34
C ASN A 60 -1.59 27.02 12.17
N TRP A 61 -1.17 28.10 11.51
CA TRP A 61 -0.29 28.06 10.34
C TRP A 61 1.01 27.29 10.60
N PRO A 62 1.75 27.48 11.72
CA PRO A 62 2.96 26.71 11.99
C PRO A 62 2.68 25.21 12.08
N SER A 63 1.59 24.81 12.76
CA SER A 63 1.20 23.41 12.90
C SER A 63 0.78 22.79 11.56
N ASP A 64 0.07 23.56 10.72
CA ASP A 64 -0.33 23.11 9.39
C ASP A 64 0.87 22.98 8.45
N LEU A 65 1.82 23.93 8.51
CA LEU A 65 3.06 23.87 7.75
C LEU A 65 3.87 22.64 8.14
N PHE A 66 4.06 22.40 9.44
CA PHE A 66 4.76 21.20 9.92
C PHE A 66 4.09 19.91 9.43
N ARG A 67 2.75 19.84 9.49
CA ARG A 67 2.01 18.67 8.97
C ARG A 67 2.20 18.48 7.48
N LYS A 68 2.15 19.56 6.68
CA LYS A 68 2.38 19.50 5.22
C LYS A 68 3.80 19.03 4.90
N VAL A 69 4.80 19.61 5.56
CA VAL A 69 6.20 19.21 5.40
C VAL A 69 6.37 17.75 5.77
N LYS A 70 5.90 17.33 6.95
CA LYS A 70 5.95 15.93 7.37
C LYS A 70 5.30 14.98 6.35
N SER A 71 4.10 15.30 5.88
CA SER A 71 3.40 14.50 4.86
C SER A 71 4.19 14.42 3.56
N TYR A 72 4.76 15.54 3.10
CA TYR A 72 5.62 15.56 1.92
C TYR A 72 6.85 14.69 2.11
N CYS A 73 7.54 14.82 3.26
CA CYS A 73 8.73 14.04 3.55
C CYS A 73 8.45 12.54 3.58
N VAL A 74 7.38 12.14 4.28
CA VAL A 74 6.96 10.75 4.37
C VAL A 74 6.60 10.20 2.99
N ASN A 75 5.74 10.89 2.24
CA ASN A 75 5.26 10.40 0.96
C ASN A 75 6.37 10.37 -0.09
N ARG A 76 7.38 11.25 0.04
CA ARG A 76 8.53 11.28 -0.87
C ARG A 76 9.58 10.22 -0.55
N TRP A 77 9.93 10.02 0.72
CA TRP A 77 11.09 9.21 1.08
C TRP A 77 10.76 7.88 1.76
N VAL A 78 9.69 7.81 2.53
CA VAL A 78 9.34 6.65 3.35
C VAL A 78 8.33 5.76 2.64
N LEU A 79 7.12 6.28 2.40
CA LEU A 79 6.03 5.51 1.79
C LEU A 79 6.12 5.47 0.27
N ARG A 80 6.73 6.50 -0.34
CA ARG A 80 6.94 6.61 -1.80
C ARG A 80 5.68 6.34 -2.62
N THR A 81 4.51 6.77 -2.15
CA THR A 81 3.18 6.52 -2.75
C THR A 81 3.00 6.99 -4.20
N HIS A 82 4.00 7.68 -4.75
CA HIS A 82 4.04 8.22 -6.11
C HIS A 82 4.90 7.35 -7.06
N ALA A 83 5.55 6.30 -6.57
CA ALA A 83 6.45 5.45 -7.33
C ALA A 83 6.21 3.98 -7.00
N LEU A 84 6.31 3.11 -8.00
CA LEU A 84 6.36 1.67 -7.78
C LEU A 84 7.77 1.31 -7.30
N THR A 85 7.88 0.74 -6.11
CA THR A 85 9.17 0.41 -5.51
C THR A 85 9.23 -1.04 -5.06
N ALA A 86 10.29 -1.73 -5.44
CA ALA A 86 10.54 -3.07 -4.93
C ALA A 86 11.22 -3.03 -3.55
N SER A 87 10.97 -4.08 -2.78
CA SER A 87 11.69 -4.36 -1.55
C SER A 87 13.18 -4.60 -1.83
N PRO A 88 14.10 -4.15 -0.94
CA PRO A 88 15.52 -4.49 -1.03
C PRO A 88 15.81 -6.00 -1.03
N LYS A 89 14.85 -6.83 -0.56
CA LYS A 89 14.94 -8.30 -0.59
C LYS A 89 14.92 -8.82 -2.03
N ASP A 90 14.02 -8.30 -2.87
CA ASP A 90 13.82 -8.79 -4.23
C ASP A 90 14.74 -8.07 -5.20
N ILE A 91 14.91 -6.76 -5.02
CA ILE A 91 15.80 -5.93 -5.85
C ILE A 91 16.77 -5.19 -4.94
N LYS A 92 18.03 -5.67 -4.92
CA LYS A 92 19.09 -5.04 -4.13
C LYS A 92 19.44 -3.66 -4.72
N PRO A 93 19.47 -2.60 -3.90
CA PRO A 93 19.87 -1.28 -4.36
C PRO A 93 21.28 -1.28 -4.98
N GLY A 94 21.46 -0.58 -6.10
CA GLY A 94 22.75 -0.42 -6.77
C GLY A 94 23.09 -1.50 -7.80
N ARG A 95 22.26 -2.53 -7.97
CA ARG A 95 22.41 -3.51 -9.07
C ARG A 95 21.67 -3.03 -10.32
N TRP A 96 22.27 -3.26 -11.49
CA TRP A 96 21.57 -3.14 -12.75
C TRP A 96 20.54 -4.27 -12.87
N MET A 97 19.35 -3.95 -13.36
CA MET A 97 18.30 -4.91 -13.73
C MET A 97 17.57 -4.38 -14.95
N ASP A 98 17.07 -5.28 -15.78
CA ASP A 98 16.24 -4.91 -16.91
C ASP A 98 14.87 -4.38 -16.44
N LEU A 99 14.10 -3.76 -17.33
CA LEU A 99 12.73 -3.37 -17.07
C LEU A 99 11.84 -4.59 -16.79
N GLY A 100 11.98 -5.67 -17.56
CA GLY A 100 11.19 -6.89 -17.39
C GLY A 100 11.29 -7.46 -15.98
N ASP A 101 12.52 -7.64 -15.50
CA ASP A 101 12.84 -8.14 -14.15
C ASP A 101 12.29 -7.27 -13.03
N ARG A 102 12.07 -5.98 -13.30
CA ARG A 102 11.56 -5.02 -12.32
C ARG A 102 10.04 -5.00 -12.22
N LEU A 103 9.32 -5.33 -13.30
CA LEU A 103 7.86 -5.18 -13.36
C LEU A 103 7.18 -6.02 -12.28
N LEU A 104 7.49 -7.30 -12.24
CA LEU A 104 6.84 -8.24 -11.34
C LEU A 104 7.13 -7.93 -9.86
N PRO A 105 8.39 -7.79 -9.40
CA PRO A 105 8.67 -7.48 -8.00
C PRO A 105 8.16 -6.11 -7.56
N CYS A 106 8.21 -5.08 -8.42
CA CYS A 106 7.68 -3.77 -8.06
C CYS A 106 6.16 -3.83 -7.84
N LEU A 107 5.41 -4.45 -8.74
CA LEU A 107 3.94 -4.50 -8.64
C LEU A 107 3.46 -5.35 -7.47
N PHE A 108 4.06 -6.53 -7.26
CA PHE A 108 3.68 -7.37 -6.13
C PHE A 108 4.15 -6.83 -4.78
N ASN A 109 5.28 -6.13 -4.72
CA ASN A 109 5.67 -5.44 -3.48
C ASN A 109 4.71 -4.30 -3.12
N GLU A 110 4.12 -3.61 -4.10
CA GLU A 110 3.05 -2.65 -3.81
C GLU A 110 1.77 -3.34 -3.34
N LEU A 111 1.43 -4.54 -3.85
CA LEU A 111 0.35 -5.36 -3.26
C LEU A 111 0.65 -5.71 -1.80
N VAL A 112 1.90 -6.09 -1.49
CA VAL A 112 2.33 -6.35 -0.11
C VAL A 112 2.23 -5.10 0.74
N ASN A 113 2.61 -3.92 0.23
CA ASN A 113 2.45 -2.65 0.93
C ASN A 113 0.97 -2.36 1.21
N TYR A 114 0.10 -2.58 0.24
CA TYR A 114 -1.34 -2.41 0.40
C TYR A 114 -1.88 -3.27 1.55
N VAL A 115 -1.53 -4.57 1.59
CA VAL A 115 -1.99 -5.48 2.66
C VAL A 115 -1.33 -5.17 4.01
N GLU A 116 0.00 -5.11 4.06
CA GLU A 116 0.75 -5.02 5.33
C GLU A 116 0.78 -3.62 5.94
N VAL A 117 0.49 -2.57 5.17
CA VAL A 117 0.52 -1.16 5.63
C VAL A 117 -0.87 -0.55 5.58
N GLU A 118 -1.54 -0.52 4.42
CA GLU A 118 -2.80 0.21 4.27
C GLU A 118 -3.98 -0.50 4.94
N LEU A 119 -4.20 -1.77 4.60
CA LEU A 119 -5.26 -2.57 5.24
C LEU A 119 -4.97 -2.81 6.73
N ALA A 120 -3.70 -3.11 7.06
CA ALA A 120 -3.26 -3.23 8.44
C ALA A 120 -3.59 -1.97 9.27
N ARG A 121 -3.39 -0.79 8.67
CA ARG A 121 -3.77 0.48 9.27
C ARG A 121 -5.28 0.61 9.40
N HIS A 122 -6.05 0.28 8.38
CA HIS A 122 -7.50 0.34 8.43
C HIS A 122 -8.04 -0.48 9.62
N THR A 123 -7.62 -1.75 9.74
CA THR A 123 -7.99 -2.61 10.87
C THR A 123 -7.61 -1.97 12.20
N TYR A 124 -6.37 -1.52 12.35
CA TYR A 124 -5.92 -1.00 13.65
C TYR A 124 -6.59 0.31 14.10
N PHE A 125 -7.01 1.15 13.15
CA PHE A 125 -7.71 2.40 13.48
C PHE A 125 -9.18 2.17 13.82
N TRP A 126 -9.84 1.20 13.18
CA TRP A 126 -11.28 1.00 13.27
C TRP A 126 -11.72 -0.20 14.13
N ASP A 127 -10.84 -1.18 14.35
CA ASP A 127 -11.11 -2.37 15.14
C ASP A 127 -10.44 -2.26 16.52
N ASP A 128 -11.26 -1.93 17.52
CA ASP A 128 -10.83 -1.76 18.90
C ASP A 128 -10.42 -3.10 19.54
N GLU A 129 -11.07 -4.21 19.19
CA GLU A 129 -10.77 -5.54 19.72
C GLU A 129 -9.43 -6.04 19.23
N PHE A 130 -9.19 -5.91 17.92
CA PHE A 130 -7.91 -6.25 17.32
C PHE A 130 -6.78 -5.43 17.93
N ARG A 131 -7.00 -4.12 18.11
CA ARG A 131 -6.01 -3.20 18.71
C ARG A 131 -5.71 -3.53 20.17
N ALA A 132 -6.72 -3.91 20.95
CA ALA A 132 -6.54 -4.30 22.35
C ALA A 132 -5.72 -5.59 22.48
N LYS A 133 -5.98 -6.58 21.62
CA LYS A 133 -5.26 -7.86 21.60
C LYS A 133 -3.84 -7.74 21.04
N ASN A 134 -3.64 -6.90 20.04
CA ASN A 134 -2.39 -6.72 19.32
C ASN A 134 -1.81 -5.33 19.57
N SER A 135 -1.31 -5.11 20.79
CA SER A 135 -0.67 -3.84 21.13
C SER A 135 0.60 -3.62 20.29
N SER A 136 0.58 -2.58 19.44
CA SER A 136 1.77 -2.13 18.71
C SER A 136 2.64 -1.26 19.64
N PRO A 137 3.98 -1.27 19.50
CA PRO A 137 4.86 -0.39 20.26
C PRO A 137 4.45 1.09 20.14
N TRP A 138 4.44 1.81 21.27
CA TRP A 138 3.91 3.18 21.38
C TRP A 138 4.48 4.17 20.33
N LEU A 139 5.76 4.02 19.99
CA LEU A 139 6.45 4.84 18.97
C LEU A 139 5.87 4.63 17.57
N LYS A 140 5.57 3.38 17.22
CA LYS A 140 4.95 3.01 15.94
C LYS A 140 3.48 3.48 15.89
N GLN A 141 2.81 3.53 17.04
CA GLN A 141 1.45 4.06 17.18
C GLN A 141 1.39 5.60 17.01
N LYS A 142 2.35 6.35 17.57
CA LYS A 142 2.41 7.82 17.42
C LYS A 142 2.94 8.28 16.07
N PHE A 143 3.79 7.48 15.42
CA PHE A 143 4.45 7.86 14.17
C PHE A 143 4.38 6.77 13.08
N PRO A 144 3.18 6.26 12.73
CA PRO A 144 3.04 5.12 11.81
C PRO A 144 3.64 5.38 10.43
N ASN A 145 3.56 6.64 9.99
CA ASN A 145 4.05 7.14 8.72
C ASN A 145 5.58 7.32 8.65
N LEU A 146 6.25 7.58 9.78
CA LEU A 146 7.70 7.85 9.79
C LEU A 146 8.53 6.58 9.98
N LEU A 147 7.95 5.56 10.63
CA LEU A 147 8.66 4.33 10.98
C LEU A 147 8.28 3.14 10.08
N GLY A 148 7.57 3.39 8.97
CA GLY A 148 7.17 2.35 8.03
C GLY A 148 6.42 1.21 8.71
N TRP A 149 5.42 1.55 9.53
CA TRP A 149 4.71 0.55 10.32
C TRP A 149 4.02 -0.48 9.41
N ARG A 150 4.43 -1.76 9.57
CA ARG A 150 3.94 -2.92 8.83
C ARG A 150 3.43 -3.96 9.83
N MET A 151 2.26 -4.53 9.58
CA MET A 151 1.70 -5.62 10.37
C MET A 151 0.89 -6.58 9.50
N PRO A 152 1.53 -7.65 8.97
CA PRO A 152 0.88 -8.63 8.10
C PRO A 152 -0.40 -9.22 8.70
N ALA A 153 -0.39 -9.55 9.99
CA ALA A 153 -1.54 -10.12 10.68
C ALA A 153 -2.79 -9.23 10.64
N ALA A 154 -2.61 -7.90 10.75
CA ALA A 154 -3.72 -6.95 10.72
C ALA A 154 -4.32 -6.79 9.31
N GLY A 155 -3.47 -6.86 8.28
CA GLY A 155 -3.90 -6.88 6.88
C GLY A 155 -4.66 -8.15 6.53
N MET A 156 -4.17 -9.31 6.98
CA MET A 156 -4.86 -10.59 6.79
C MET A 156 -6.20 -10.63 7.51
N HIS A 157 -6.28 -10.12 8.74
CA HIS A 157 -7.54 -10.01 9.47
C HIS A 157 -8.59 -9.19 8.71
N HIS A 158 -8.16 -8.08 8.07
CA HIS A 158 -9.05 -7.30 7.22
C HIS A 158 -9.58 -8.10 6.04
N LEU A 159 -8.70 -8.84 5.36
CA LEU A 159 -9.06 -9.64 4.20
C LEU A 159 -9.98 -10.79 4.59
N ASP A 160 -9.78 -11.40 5.75
CA ASP A 160 -10.63 -12.45 6.29
C ASP A 160 -12.05 -11.93 6.52
N TRP A 161 -12.19 -10.82 7.26
CA TRP A 161 -13.47 -10.13 7.44
C TRP A 161 -14.12 -9.75 6.09
N ALA A 162 -13.36 -9.12 5.19
CA ALA A 162 -13.90 -8.66 3.90
C ALA A 162 -14.34 -9.85 3.03
N SER A 163 -13.67 -11.00 3.13
CA SER A 163 -13.97 -12.22 2.35
C SER A 163 -15.26 -12.94 2.77
N GLU A 164 -15.81 -12.56 3.91
CA GLU A 164 -17.04 -13.11 4.51
C GLU A 164 -18.27 -12.25 4.25
N LEU A 165 -18.10 -11.04 3.69
CA LEU A 165 -19.21 -10.14 3.38
C LEU A 165 -20.17 -10.77 2.37
N ARG A 166 -21.47 -10.75 2.70
CA ARG A 166 -22.57 -11.27 1.89
C ARG A 166 -23.63 -10.21 1.67
N ASP A 167 -24.27 -10.26 0.50
CA ASP A 167 -25.45 -9.46 0.20
C ASP A 167 -26.70 -10.04 0.91
N GLU A 168 -27.81 -9.31 0.85
CA GLU A 168 -29.10 -9.73 1.45
C GLU A 168 -29.57 -11.10 0.93
N ASP A 169 -29.22 -11.43 -0.32
CA ASP A 169 -29.52 -12.71 -0.97
C ASP A 169 -28.60 -13.86 -0.52
N GLY A 170 -27.65 -13.61 0.38
CA GLY A 170 -26.67 -14.59 0.87
C GLY A 170 -25.50 -14.88 -0.09
N THR A 171 -25.50 -14.27 -1.28
CA THR A 171 -24.41 -14.34 -2.25
C THR A 171 -23.20 -13.53 -1.78
N LEU A 172 -22.01 -13.89 -2.24
CA LEU A 172 -20.78 -13.17 -1.90
C LEU A 172 -20.76 -11.82 -2.62
N THR A 173 -20.53 -10.76 -1.86
CA THR A 173 -20.39 -9.43 -2.44
C THR A 173 -19.21 -9.39 -3.42
N PRO A 174 -19.22 -8.50 -4.43
CA PRO A 174 -18.06 -8.27 -5.28
C PRO A 174 -16.79 -7.90 -4.49
N GLN A 175 -16.96 -7.23 -3.35
CA GLN A 175 -15.88 -6.91 -2.42
C GLN A 175 -15.29 -8.16 -1.79
N ALA A 176 -16.11 -9.13 -1.38
CA ALA A 176 -15.64 -10.38 -0.82
C ALA A 176 -14.85 -11.23 -1.81
N GLN A 177 -15.30 -11.30 -3.07
CA GLN A 177 -14.56 -11.98 -4.14
C GLN A 177 -13.20 -11.33 -4.38
N THR A 178 -13.17 -10.00 -4.41
CA THR A 178 -11.93 -9.21 -4.53
C THR A 178 -10.98 -9.48 -3.37
N ALA A 179 -11.47 -9.50 -2.13
CA ALA A 179 -10.65 -9.76 -0.95
C ALA A 179 -10.01 -11.15 -0.98
N ARG A 180 -10.75 -12.18 -1.40
CA ARG A 180 -10.22 -13.54 -1.58
C ARG A 180 -9.12 -13.59 -2.62
N GLU A 181 -9.30 -12.89 -3.73
CA GLU A 181 -8.33 -12.82 -4.80
C GLU A 181 -7.03 -12.12 -4.33
N ILE A 182 -7.16 -10.97 -3.66
CA ILE A 182 -6.03 -10.25 -3.05
C ILE A 182 -5.28 -11.15 -2.08
N LYS A 183 -6.00 -11.86 -1.22
CA LYS A 183 -5.42 -12.82 -0.26
C LYS A 183 -4.65 -13.93 -0.97
N SER A 184 -5.20 -14.49 -2.06
CA SER A 184 -4.52 -15.54 -2.82
C SER A 184 -3.22 -15.05 -3.47
N LEU A 185 -3.23 -13.88 -4.11
CA LEU A 185 -2.04 -13.29 -4.72
C LEU A 185 -0.97 -12.92 -3.70
N TYR A 186 -1.39 -12.41 -2.54
CA TYR A 186 -0.49 -12.09 -1.44
C TYR A 186 0.21 -13.35 -0.89
N LEU A 187 -0.54 -14.43 -0.65
CA LEU A 187 0.01 -15.70 -0.15
C LEU A 187 0.93 -16.35 -1.19
N TRP A 188 0.54 -16.34 -2.46
CA TRP A 188 1.37 -16.78 -3.56
C TRP A 188 2.72 -16.07 -3.59
N TRP A 189 2.73 -14.73 -3.56
CA TRP A 189 3.96 -13.94 -3.61
C TRP A 189 4.86 -14.19 -2.38
N LYS A 190 4.26 -14.27 -1.18
CA LYS A 190 5.00 -14.35 0.08
C LYS A 190 5.50 -15.74 0.42
N LEU A 191 4.74 -16.79 0.06
CA LEU A 191 4.99 -18.17 0.49
C LEU A 191 5.32 -19.07 -0.69
N GLU A 192 4.47 -19.13 -1.72
CA GLU A 192 4.63 -20.10 -2.80
C GLU A 192 5.82 -19.75 -3.70
N ARG A 193 5.81 -18.53 -4.28
CA ARG A 193 6.89 -18.03 -5.16
C ARG A 193 8.23 -17.96 -4.44
N ALA A 194 8.23 -17.53 -3.17
CA ALA A 194 9.44 -17.40 -2.37
C ALA A 194 10.09 -18.73 -2.02
N ASN A 195 9.33 -19.84 -2.02
CA ASN A 195 9.81 -21.19 -1.71
C ASN A 195 10.06 -22.04 -2.97
N ARG A 196 10.04 -21.45 -4.18
CA ARG A 196 10.32 -22.19 -5.41
C ARG A 196 11.77 -22.72 -5.39
N PRO A 197 11.99 -23.96 -5.84
CA PRO A 197 13.33 -24.45 -6.06
C PRO A 197 13.97 -23.68 -7.22
N ASP A 198 15.27 -23.46 -7.15
CA ASP A 198 16.03 -22.87 -8.24
C ASP A 198 15.95 -23.78 -9.49
N PRO A 199 15.54 -23.28 -10.68
CA PRO A 199 15.42 -24.08 -11.89
C PRO A 199 16.70 -24.86 -12.21
N TYR A 200 17.86 -24.25 -11.94
CA TYR A 200 19.16 -24.85 -12.18
C TYR A 200 19.45 -26.07 -11.30
N GLU A 201 19.04 -25.99 -10.03
CA GLU A 201 19.14 -27.10 -9.09
C GLU A 201 18.07 -28.17 -9.36
N ALA A 202 16.83 -27.76 -9.64
CA ALA A 202 15.70 -28.66 -9.88
C ALA A 202 15.87 -29.51 -11.13
N SER A 203 16.42 -28.93 -12.20
CA SER A 203 16.74 -29.64 -13.46
C SER A 203 17.88 -30.66 -13.32
N GLY A 204 18.67 -30.56 -12.25
CA GLY A 204 19.87 -31.36 -12.06
C GLY A 204 21.11 -30.82 -12.78
N MET A 205 20.99 -29.68 -13.47
CA MET A 205 22.10 -29.06 -14.21
C MET A 205 23.28 -28.72 -13.28
N SER A 206 22.99 -28.30 -12.05
CA SER A 206 24.01 -28.03 -11.04
C SER A 206 24.92 -29.21 -10.72
N LYS A 207 24.45 -30.46 -10.91
CA LYS A 207 25.25 -31.67 -10.70
C LYS A 207 26.14 -31.96 -11.90
N ILE A 208 25.64 -31.74 -13.12
CA ILE A 208 26.34 -31.97 -14.39
C ILE A 208 27.50 -30.99 -14.55
N ASP A 209 27.32 -29.73 -14.15
CA ASP A 209 28.40 -28.73 -14.17
C ASP A 209 29.49 -28.98 -13.12
N ARG A 210 29.14 -29.63 -12.01
CA ARG A 210 30.09 -29.95 -10.94
C ARG A 210 30.86 -31.24 -11.19
N THR A 211 30.39 -32.11 -12.09
CA THR A 211 31.18 -33.22 -12.56
C THR A 211 32.31 -32.66 -13.44
N PRO A 212 33.59 -32.92 -13.10
CA PRO A 212 34.69 -32.53 -13.97
C PRO A 212 34.45 -33.18 -15.33
N SER A 213 34.34 -32.37 -16.38
CA SER A 213 34.31 -32.83 -17.76
C SER A 213 35.49 -33.78 -17.91
N GLY A 214 35.23 -35.06 -18.15
CA GLY A 214 36.29 -36.07 -18.20
C GLY A 214 37.33 -35.69 -19.24
N GLY A 215 38.51 -35.25 -18.78
CA GLY A 215 39.74 -35.19 -19.57
C GLY A 215 39.87 -34.04 -20.57
N VAL A 216 39.53 -32.80 -20.21
CA VAL A 216 39.98 -31.63 -21.00
C VAL A 216 41.25 -31.05 -20.36
N ASP A 217 42.41 -31.43 -20.91
CA ASP A 217 43.73 -30.99 -20.45
C ASP A 217 44.07 -29.53 -20.88
N ASP A 218 43.33 -28.98 -21.85
CA ASP A 218 43.57 -27.64 -22.41
C ASP A 218 42.54 -26.59 -21.91
N PRO A 219 42.98 -25.50 -21.23
CA PRO A 219 42.12 -24.43 -20.75
C PRO A 219 41.29 -23.72 -21.83
N LEU A 220 41.72 -23.77 -23.09
CA LEU A 220 41.01 -23.14 -24.23
C LEU A 220 39.90 -24.03 -24.80
N ASP A 221 40.05 -25.35 -24.72
CA ASP A 221 39.00 -26.28 -25.15
C ASP A 221 37.78 -26.19 -24.24
N GLY A 222 37.96 -25.92 -22.94
CA GLY A 222 36.86 -25.68 -22.01
C GLY A 222 36.03 -24.42 -22.31
N LEU A 223 36.55 -23.47 -23.11
CA LEU A 223 35.85 -22.23 -23.44
C LEU A 223 34.85 -22.40 -24.60
N PHE A 224 35.03 -23.43 -25.43
CA PHE A 224 34.20 -23.71 -26.61
C PHE A 224 33.56 -25.11 -26.61
N TRP A 225 33.79 -25.90 -25.57
CA TRP A 225 33.18 -27.22 -25.43
C TRP A 225 31.67 -27.11 -25.17
N VAL A 226 30.89 -27.62 -26.13
CA VAL A 226 29.46 -27.89 -25.93
C VAL A 226 29.37 -29.29 -25.34
N ASN A 227 28.82 -29.42 -24.14
CA ASN A 227 28.53 -30.74 -23.59
C ASN A 227 27.41 -31.39 -24.42
N THR A 228 27.76 -32.39 -25.23
CA THR A 228 26.82 -33.12 -26.09
C THR A 228 26.28 -34.39 -25.43
N SER A 229 26.49 -34.56 -24.12
CA SER A 229 25.97 -35.73 -23.39
C SER A 229 24.43 -35.78 -23.48
N PRO A 230 23.82 -36.95 -23.72
CA PRO A 230 22.36 -37.11 -23.64
C PRO A 230 21.78 -36.63 -22.31
N GLU A 231 22.50 -36.85 -21.20
CA GLU A 231 22.10 -36.39 -19.86
C GLU A 231 22.08 -34.86 -19.75
N TYR A 232 23.00 -34.16 -20.42
CA TYR A 232 23.02 -32.71 -20.48
C TYR A 232 21.85 -32.16 -21.28
N HIS A 233 21.55 -32.76 -22.44
CA HIS A 233 20.39 -32.37 -23.25
C HIS A 233 19.07 -32.57 -22.50
N GLU A 234 18.90 -33.71 -21.82
CA GLU A 234 17.70 -33.98 -21.03
C GLU A 234 17.56 -32.99 -19.84
N ALA A 235 18.65 -32.72 -19.11
CA ALA A 235 18.63 -31.73 -18.04
C ALA A 235 18.32 -30.32 -18.56
N ARG A 236 18.82 -29.97 -19.76
CA ARG A 236 18.57 -28.66 -20.39
C ARG A 236 17.13 -28.51 -20.87
N GLU A 237 16.54 -29.57 -21.42
CA GLU A 237 15.11 -29.57 -21.75
C GLU A 237 14.25 -29.44 -20.50
N ARG A 238 14.57 -30.17 -19.43
CA ARG A 238 13.88 -30.03 -18.14
C ARG A 238 14.02 -28.63 -17.55
N LEU A 239 15.20 -28.02 -17.64
CA LEU A 239 15.43 -26.64 -17.22
C LEU A 239 14.50 -25.69 -17.96
N GLY A 240 14.46 -25.79 -19.30
CA GLY A 240 13.59 -24.94 -20.12
C GLY A 240 12.11 -25.13 -19.80
N GLN A 241 11.66 -26.37 -19.56
CA GLN A 241 10.27 -26.64 -19.15
C GLN A 241 9.93 -26.01 -17.78
N ILE A 242 10.86 -26.05 -16.81
CA ILE A 242 10.65 -25.46 -15.48
C ILE A 242 10.62 -23.93 -15.58
N GLU A 243 11.55 -23.33 -16.33
CA GLU A 243 11.59 -21.88 -16.57
C GLU A 243 10.30 -21.40 -17.24
N GLU A 244 9.85 -22.09 -18.30
CA GLU A 244 8.61 -21.76 -19.00
C GLU A 244 7.38 -21.88 -18.08
N GLN A 245 7.31 -22.92 -17.25
CA GLN A 245 6.23 -23.06 -16.27
C GLN A 245 6.20 -21.89 -15.29
N PHE A 246 7.35 -21.47 -14.79
CA PHE A 246 7.45 -20.33 -13.86
C PHE A 246 7.09 -19.01 -14.55
N GLU A 247 7.48 -18.82 -15.81
CA GLU A 247 7.10 -17.63 -16.59
C GLU A 247 5.58 -17.57 -16.82
N GLN A 248 4.96 -18.68 -17.23
CA GLN A 248 3.50 -18.75 -17.44
C GLN A 248 2.72 -18.50 -16.14
N GLU A 249 3.22 -19.03 -15.01
CA GLU A 249 2.66 -18.80 -13.70
C GLU A 249 2.77 -17.31 -13.30
N ASP A 250 3.95 -16.72 -13.42
CA ASP A 250 4.20 -15.32 -13.11
C ASP A 250 3.36 -14.39 -14.00
N GLU A 251 3.21 -14.69 -15.29
CA GLU A 251 2.32 -13.98 -16.23
C GLU A 251 0.85 -14.06 -15.79
N THR A 252 0.37 -15.26 -15.47
CA THR A 252 -1.00 -15.47 -15.01
C THR A 252 -1.30 -14.65 -13.77
N MET A 253 -0.39 -14.65 -12.79
CA MET A 253 -0.54 -13.92 -11.54
C MET A 253 -0.47 -12.40 -11.75
N LEU A 254 0.39 -11.94 -12.66
CA LEU A 254 0.46 -10.54 -13.05
C LEU A 254 -0.84 -10.07 -13.71
N ILE A 255 -1.42 -10.86 -14.61
CA ILE A 255 -2.72 -10.57 -15.24
C ILE A 255 -3.82 -10.44 -14.18
N ARG A 256 -3.86 -11.35 -13.21
CA ARG A 256 -4.80 -11.32 -12.07
C ARG A 256 -4.66 -10.03 -11.27
N LEU A 257 -3.42 -9.65 -10.93
CA LEU A 257 -3.12 -8.40 -10.22
C LEU A 257 -3.58 -7.15 -10.99
N VAL A 258 -3.30 -7.09 -12.29
CA VAL A 258 -3.70 -5.94 -13.13
C VAL A 258 -5.22 -5.82 -13.22
N LYS A 259 -5.95 -6.95 -13.31
CA LYS A 259 -7.41 -6.97 -13.30
C LYS A 259 -7.98 -6.45 -11.97
N LEU A 260 -7.36 -6.82 -10.84
CA LEU A 260 -7.75 -6.37 -9.51
C LEU A 260 -7.63 -4.86 -9.30
N ARG A 261 -6.80 -4.15 -10.07
CA ARG A 261 -6.62 -2.69 -9.86
C ARG A 261 -7.95 -1.91 -9.85
N LYS A 262 -8.97 -2.39 -10.57
CA LYS A 262 -10.28 -1.73 -10.69
C LYS A 262 -11.10 -1.79 -9.40
N SER A 263 -10.80 -2.76 -8.53
CA SER A 263 -11.51 -3.01 -7.27
C SER A 263 -10.66 -2.68 -6.04
N LEU A 264 -9.38 -2.34 -6.22
CA LEU A 264 -8.60 -1.66 -5.18
C LEU A 264 -9.23 -0.30 -4.88
N TRP A 265 -9.32 0.03 -3.60
CA TRP A 265 -10.18 1.06 -3.01
C TRP A 265 -10.38 2.34 -3.85
N ASN A 266 -11.65 2.67 -4.11
CA ASN A 266 -12.22 3.95 -4.56
C ASN A 266 -13.24 4.43 -3.52
#